data_AF-A0A959ST72-F1
#
_entry.id   AF-A0A959ST72-F1
#
_cell.length_a   1.000
_cell.length_b   1.000
_cell.length_c   1.000
_cell.angle_alpha   90.00
_cell.angle_beta   90.00
_cell.angle_gamma   90.00
#
_symmetry.space_group_name_H-M   'P 1'
#
loop_
_entity.id
_entity.type
_entity.pdbx_description
1 polymer ?
#
loop_
_entity_poly.entity_id
_entity_poly.type
_entity_poly.pdbx_seq_one_letter_code
_entity_poly.pdbx_strand_id
1 'polypeptide(L)'
;MDFLSFVQRNSSRQTDPGILAAAKIILGLEDLPRSSDPRILAQSLHKLMDPQATKGFQVMMMVYKDLEPANELPEELKRDPHLFLQAISHINELQNADPHHRWPSPLHQERFGKKK
;
A
#
# COMPACT_ATOMS: atom_id res chain seq x y z
N MET A 1 10.55 2.90 12.28
CA MET A 1 10.45 1.76 11.34
C MET A 1 9.63 2.24 10.18
N ASP A 2 10.19 2.14 8.97
CA ASP A 2 9.51 2.53 7.74
C ASP A 2 8.42 1.52 7.33
N PHE A 3 7.51 1.95 6.46
CA PHE A 3 6.37 1.13 6.03
C PHE A 3 6.80 -0.12 5.24
N LEU A 4 7.87 -0.06 4.45
CA LEU A 4 8.32 -1.22 3.67
C LEU A 4 8.88 -2.30 4.60
N SER A 5 9.67 -1.91 5.60
CA SER A 5 10.13 -2.79 6.68
C SER A 5 8.96 -3.41 7.45
N PHE A 6 7.91 -2.62 7.74
CA PHE A 6 6.66 -3.12 8.34
C PHE A 6 6.02 -4.22 7.47
N VAL A 7 5.87 -3.98 6.17
CA VAL A 7 5.28 -4.92 5.20
C VAL A 7 6.12 -6.21 5.13
N GLN A 8 7.45 -6.10 5.04
CA GLN A 8 8.36 -7.25 5.00
C GLN A 8 8.22 -8.13 6.25
N ARG A 9 8.17 -7.50 7.42
CA ARG A 9 8.10 -8.21 8.70
C ARG A 9 6.76 -8.89 8.92
N ASN A 10 5.66 -8.29 8.47
CA ASN A 10 4.32 -8.72 8.85
C ASN A 10 3.57 -9.51 7.76
N SER A 11 3.96 -9.42 6.49
CA SER A 11 3.23 -10.04 5.37
C SER A 11 3.24 -11.58 5.38
N SER A 12 4.32 -12.21 5.84
CA SER A 12 4.50 -13.67 5.83
C SER A 12 3.52 -14.44 6.73
N ARG A 13 2.86 -13.75 7.67
CA ARG A 13 1.92 -14.34 8.63
C ARG A 13 0.45 -14.01 8.32
N GLN A 14 0.19 -13.32 7.23
CA GLN A 14 -1.15 -12.85 6.87
C GLN A 14 -1.92 -13.91 6.10
N THR A 15 -3.21 -14.03 6.38
CA THR A 15 -4.14 -14.91 5.65
C THR A 15 -5.20 -14.10 4.90
N ASP A 16 -5.31 -12.80 5.16
CA ASP A 16 -6.22 -11.93 4.42
C ASP A 16 -5.74 -11.78 2.97
N PRO A 17 -6.59 -12.11 1.99
CA PRO A 17 -6.18 -12.13 0.59
C PRO A 17 -5.96 -10.73 0.01
N GLY A 18 -6.51 -9.68 0.62
CA GLY A 18 -6.23 -8.29 0.26
C GLY A 18 -4.84 -7.86 0.73
N ILE A 19 -4.52 -8.13 2.00
CA ILE A 19 -3.20 -7.82 2.57
C ILE A 19 -2.10 -8.58 1.83
N LEU A 20 -2.32 -9.86 1.50
CA LEU A 20 -1.36 -10.65 0.72
C LEU A 20 -1.15 -10.10 -0.69
N ALA A 21 -2.23 -9.71 -1.38
CA ALA A 21 -2.14 -9.11 -2.71
C ALA A 21 -1.37 -7.78 -2.68
N ALA A 22 -1.68 -6.92 -1.72
CA ALA A 22 -0.99 -5.64 -1.52
C ALA A 22 0.50 -5.84 -1.21
N ALA A 23 0.81 -6.72 -0.26
CA ALA A 23 2.18 -7.02 0.14
C ALA A 23 2.99 -7.59 -1.02
N LYS A 24 2.42 -8.50 -1.81
CA LYS A 24 3.09 -9.06 -2.99
C LYS A 24 3.47 -7.96 -4.00
N ILE A 25 2.57 -7.02 -4.26
CA ILE A 25 2.86 -5.88 -5.17
C ILE A 25 3.96 -5.01 -4.56
N ILE A 26 3.80 -4.56 -3.31
CA ILE A 26 4.74 -3.68 -2.62
C ILE A 26 6.15 -4.28 -2.57
N LEU A 27 6.26 -5.57 -2.22
CA LEU A 27 7.54 -6.27 -2.10
C LEU A 27 8.14 -6.69 -3.45
N GLY A 28 7.32 -6.75 -4.50
CA GLY A 28 7.75 -7.06 -5.86
C GLY A 28 8.24 -5.85 -6.65
N LEU A 29 8.10 -4.62 -6.12
CA LEU A 29 8.53 -3.39 -6.79
C LEU A 29 9.94 -3.01 -6.38
N GLU A 30 10.84 -2.95 -7.37
CA GLU A 30 12.25 -2.59 -7.14
C GLU A 30 12.42 -1.09 -6.85
N ASP A 31 11.59 -0.24 -7.46
CA ASP A 31 11.68 1.22 -7.39
C ASP A 31 10.58 1.88 -6.54
N LEU A 32 10.05 1.17 -5.54
CA LEU A 32 9.10 1.80 -4.62
C LEU A 32 9.81 2.87 -3.78
N PRO A 33 9.26 4.10 -3.66
CA PRO A 33 9.87 5.12 -2.83
C PRO A 33 10.01 4.65 -1.38
N ARG A 34 11.18 4.91 -0.78
CA ARG A 34 11.39 4.72 0.67
C ARG A 34 10.70 5.84 1.44
N SER A 35 9.37 5.80 1.46
CA SER A 35 8.51 6.72 2.18
C SER A 35 7.46 5.94 2.95
N SER A 36 7.13 6.42 4.15
CA SER A 36 5.98 5.95 4.92
C SER A 36 4.73 6.80 4.68
N ASP A 37 4.81 7.85 3.85
CA ASP A 37 3.65 8.70 3.55
C ASP A 37 2.67 7.97 2.59
N PRO A 38 1.42 7.73 3.02
CA PRO A 38 0.42 7.07 2.18
C PRO A 38 0.14 7.81 0.88
N ARG A 39 0.30 9.14 0.83
CA ARG A 39 0.10 9.94 -0.38
C ARG A 39 1.13 9.59 -1.44
N ILE A 40 2.41 9.52 -1.04
CA ILE A 40 3.54 9.20 -1.91
C ILE A 40 3.46 7.74 -2.38
N LEU A 41 3.13 6.84 -1.45
CA LEU A 41 2.94 5.42 -1.76
C LEU A 41 1.77 5.22 -2.74
N ALA A 42 0.64 5.88 -2.54
CA ALA A 42 -0.52 5.82 -3.43
C ALA A 42 -0.18 6.23 -4.87
N GLN A 43 0.61 7.30 -5.06
CA GLN A 43 1.06 7.71 -6.40
C GLN A 43 1.84 6.61 -7.12
N SER A 44 2.66 5.85 -6.40
CA SER A 44 3.46 4.76 -6.97
C SER A 44 2.65 3.48 -7.21
N LEU A 45 1.59 3.25 -6.43
CA LEU A 45 0.87 1.98 -6.38
C LEU A 45 -0.46 1.98 -7.13
N HIS A 46 -1.09 3.14 -7.36
CA HIS A 46 -2.48 3.22 -7.83
C HIS A 46 -2.75 2.47 -9.15
N LYS A 47 -1.79 2.43 -10.08
CA LYS A 47 -1.91 1.69 -11.37
C LYS A 47 -1.64 0.20 -11.28
N LEU A 48 -1.09 -0.25 -10.15
CA LEU A 48 -0.59 -1.61 -9.96
C LEU A 48 -1.48 -2.43 -9.02
N MET A 49 -2.27 -1.76 -8.20
CA MET A 49 -3.21 -2.39 -7.29
C MET A 49 -4.55 -2.57 -7.96
N ASP A 50 -5.16 -3.74 -7.80
CA ASP A 50 -6.58 -3.97 -8.04
C ASP A 50 -7.42 -3.53 -6.82
N PRO A 51 -8.76 -3.59 -6.84
CA PRO A 51 -9.58 -3.18 -5.70
C PRO A 51 -9.27 -3.98 -4.42
N GLN A 52 -8.94 -5.26 -4.55
CA GLN A 52 -8.64 -6.14 -3.43
C GLN A 52 -7.30 -5.77 -2.77
N ALA A 53 -6.26 -5.55 -3.57
CA ALA A 53 -4.95 -5.08 -3.12
C ALA A 53 -5.04 -3.65 -2.56
N THR A 54 -5.87 -2.79 -3.14
CA THR A 54 -6.09 -1.42 -2.66
C THR A 54 -6.65 -1.42 -1.25
N LYS A 55 -7.66 -2.25 -0.99
CA LYS A 55 -8.20 -2.45 0.38
C LYS A 55 -7.13 -3.01 1.32
N GLY A 56 -6.34 -3.99 0.86
CA GLY A 56 -5.22 -4.54 1.61
C GLY A 56 -4.22 -3.48 2.03
N PHE A 57 -3.78 -2.62 1.11
CA PHE A 57 -2.89 -1.50 1.37
C PHE A 57 -3.45 -0.55 2.45
N GLN A 58 -4.72 -0.17 2.34
CA GLN A 58 -5.37 0.69 3.33
C GLN A 58 -5.38 0.06 4.72
N VAL A 59 -5.70 -1.23 4.82
CA VAL A 59 -5.64 -1.97 6.09
C VAL A 59 -4.22 -2.00 6.63
N MET A 60 -3.22 -2.28 5.80
CA MET A 60 -1.82 -2.27 6.23
C MET A 60 -1.38 -0.91 6.76
N MET A 61 -1.81 0.19 6.14
CA MET A 61 -1.51 1.55 6.62
C MET A 61 -2.16 1.83 7.98
N MET A 62 -3.43 1.44 8.16
CA MET A 62 -4.11 1.59 9.45
C MET A 62 -3.39 0.82 10.56
N VAL A 63 -3.04 -0.45 10.30
CA VAL A 63 -2.30 -1.28 11.26
C VAL A 63 -0.92 -0.70 11.54
N TYR A 64 -0.21 -0.23 10.51
CA TYR A 64 1.09 0.43 10.65
C TYR A 64 1.01 1.68 11.54
N LYS A 65 -0.02 2.50 11.37
CA LYS A 65 -0.23 3.67 12.23
C LYS A 65 -0.45 3.29 13.68
N ASP A 66 -1.25 2.26 13.95
CA ASP A 66 -1.71 1.96 15.31
C ASP A 66 -0.78 1.02 16.09
N LEU A 67 -0.11 0.07 15.42
CA LEU A 67 0.74 -0.93 16.08
C LEU A 67 2.22 -0.55 16.14
N GLU A 68 2.68 0.40 15.32
CA GLU A 68 4.09 0.81 15.31
C GLU A 68 4.25 2.20 15.94
N PRO A 69 4.48 2.31 17.26
CA PRO A 69 4.56 3.60 17.95
C PRO A 69 5.74 4.48 17.47
N ALA A 70 6.78 3.85 16.90
CA ALA A 70 7.92 4.52 16.27
C ALA A 70 7.83 4.49 14.73
N ASN A 71 6.62 4.55 14.18
CA ASN A 71 6.43 4.68 12.74
C ASN A 71 6.98 6.01 12.20
N GLU A 72 7.33 5.99 10.92
CA GLU A 72 7.90 7.12 10.18
C GLU A 72 6.84 7.86 9.37
N LEU A 73 5.57 7.77 9.77
CA LEU A 73 4.52 8.58 9.18
C LEU A 73 4.86 10.08 9.32
N PRO A 74 4.43 10.93 8.38
CA PRO A 74 4.43 12.37 8.60
C PRO A 74 3.69 12.74 9.88
N GLU A 75 4.26 13.68 10.66
CA GLU A 75 3.74 14.04 11.98
C GLU A 75 2.30 14.56 11.94
N GLU A 76 1.91 15.26 10.88
CA GLU A 76 0.54 15.72 10.68
C GLU A 76 -0.45 14.56 10.56
N LEU A 77 -0.05 13.46 9.91
CA LEU A 77 -0.89 12.27 9.73
C LEU A 77 -0.98 11.43 11.02
N LYS A 78 0.02 11.53 11.91
CA LYS A 78 -0.07 10.89 13.23
C LYS A 78 -1.07 11.62 14.14
N ARG A 79 -1.13 12.96 14.04
CA ARG A 79 -1.92 13.82 14.94
C ARG A 79 -3.37 13.96 14.50
N ASP A 80 -3.62 13.97 13.20
CA ASP A 80 -4.96 14.16 12.64
C ASP A 80 -5.47 12.88 11.98
N PRO A 81 -6.37 12.13 12.64
CA PRO A 81 -6.98 10.93 12.08
C PRO A 81 -7.74 11.20 10.76
N HIS A 82 -8.32 12.38 10.59
CA HIS A 82 -9.04 12.72 9.37
C HIS A 82 -8.08 12.89 8.19
N LEU A 83 -6.99 13.64 8.38
CA LEU A 83 -5.94 13.75 7.36
C LEU A 83 -5.33 12.41 7.02
N PHE A 84 -5.13 11.53 8.01
CA PHE A 84 -4.65 10.18 7.76
C PHE A 84 -5.62 9.36 6.89
N LEU A 85 -6.93 9.39 7.21
CA LEU A 85 -7.94 8.68 6.43
C LEU A 85 -8.05 9.21 5.00
N GLN A 86 -7.93 10.53 4.81
CA GLN A 86 -7.84 11.12 3.48
C GLN A 86 -6.59 10.63 2.73
N ALA A 87 -5.44 10.63 3.40
CA ALA A 87 -4.17 10.23 2.80
C ALA A 87 -4.15 8.76 2.34
N ILE A 88 -4.71 7.82 3.12
CA ILE A 88 -4.82 6.41 2.69
C ILE A 88 -5.91 6.21 1.61
N SER A 89 -6.90 7.09 1.55
CA SER A 89 -7.96 7.06 0.53
C SER A 89 -7.51 7.67 -0.80
N HIS A 90 -6.39 8.40 -0.81
CA HIS A 90 -5.85 9.05 -2.01
C HIS A 90 -5.62 8.08 -3.18
N ILE A 91 -5.29 6.81 -2.89
CA ILE A 91 -5.17 5.78 -3.94
C ILE A 91 -6.46 5.58 -4.74
N ASN A 92 -7.62 5.63 -4.09
CA ASN A 92 -8.92 5.52 -4.74
C ASN A 92 -9.21 6.76 -5.59
N GLU A 93 -8.83 7.94 -5.11
CA GLU A 93 -8.98 9.20 -5.87
C GLU A 93 -8.18 9.14 -7.17
N LEU A 94 -6.93 8.67 -7.11
CA LEU A 94 -6.07 8.51 -8.28
C LEU A 94 -6.63 7.48 -9.27
N GLN A 95 -7.17 6.35 -8.80
CA GLN A 95 -7.77 5.32 -9.65
C GLN A 95 -9.05 5.82 -10.33
N ASN A 96 -9.87 6.61 -9.63
CA ASN A 96 -11.10 7.17 -10.18
C ASN A 96 -10.86 8.37 -11.12
N ALA A 97 -9.79 9.14 -10.90
CA ALA A 97 -9.45 10.31 -11.69
C ALA A 97 -8.76 9.97 -13.02
N ASP A 98 -8.17 8.78 -13.17
CA ASP A 98 -7.53 8.34 -14.40
C ASP A 98 -8.56 7.63 -15.32
N PRO A 99 -9.04 8.29 -16.41
CA PRO A 99 -10.04 7.72 -17.31
C PRO A 99 -9.52 6.51 -18.11
N HIS A 100 -8.21 6.30 -18.12
CA HIS A 100 -7.55 5.15 -18.74
C HIS A 100 -7.11 4.11 -17.71
N HIS A 101 -7.43 4.32 -16.43
CA HIS A 101 -7.16 3.35 -15.40
C HIS A 101 -7.86 2.03 -15.73
N ARG A 102 -7.05 0.99 -15.87
CA ARG A 102 -7.53 -0.38 -15.98
C ARG A 102 -6.86 -1.17 -14.90
N TRP A 103 -7.68 -1.84 -14.11
CA TRP A 103 -7.20 -2.78 -13.12
C TRP A 103 -6.32 -3.82 -13.81
N PRO A 104 -5.12 -4.11 -13.27
CA PRO A 104 -4.25 -5.12 -13.85
C PRO A 104 -4.99 -6.46 -13.87
N SER A 105 -4.96 -7.15 -15.01
CA SER A 105 -5.54 -8.48 -15.09
C SER A 105 -4.79 -9.45 -14.16
N PRO A 106 -5.44 -10.53 -13.68
CA PRO A 106 -4.79 -11.50 -12.80
C PRO A 106 -3.45 -12.04 -13.34
N LEU A 107 -3.32 -12.13 -14.67
CA LEU A 107 -2.09 -12.56 -15.37
C LEU A 107 -0.92 -11.57 -15.23
N HIS A 108 -1.18 -10.27 -15.04
CA HIS A 108 -0.12 -9.28 -14.79
C HIS A 108 0.46 -9.40 -13.37
N GLN A 109 -0.32 -9.91 -12.41
CA GLN A 109 0.11 -10.06 -11.02
C GLN A 109 1.07 -11.25 -10.81
N GLU A 110 1.13 -12.19 -11.75
CA GLU A 110 2.09 -13.30 -11.73
C GLU A 110 3.52 -12.85 -12.05
N ARG A 111 3.69 -11.72 -12.76
CA ARG A 111 5.02 -11.18 -13.11
C ARG A 111 5.79 -10.64 -11.90
N PHE A 112 5.09 -10.19 -10.87
CA PHE A 112 5.70 -9.70 -9.62
C PHE A 112 6.05 -10.83 -8.63
N GLY A 113 5.83 -12.10 -9.01
CA GLY A 113 6.05 -13.28 -8.15
C GLY A 113 7.20 -14.20 -8.55
N LYS A 114 7.98 -13.90 -9.60
CA LYS A 114 9.10 -14.75 -10.03
C LYS A 114 10.45 -14.08 -9.78
N LYS A 115 11.00 -14.23 -8.58
CA LYS A 115 12.45 -14.26 -8.37
C LYS A 115 12.85 -15.70 -8.01
N LYS A 116 13.53 -16.32 -8.98
CA LYS A 116 14.35 -17.55 -9.02
C LYS A 116 14.06 -18.66 -8.02
#